data_AF-A0A523AMW7-F1
#
_entry.id   AF-A0A523AMW7-F1
#
_cell.length_a   1.000
_cell.length_b   1.000
_cell.length_c   1.000
_cell.angle_alpha   90.00
_cell.angle_beta   90.00
_cell.angle_gamma   90.00
#
_symmetry.space_group_name_H-M   'P 1'
#
loop_
_entity.id
_entity.type
_entity.pdbx_description
1 polymer ?
#
loop_
_entity_poly.entity_id
_entity_poly.type
_entity_poly.pdbx_seq_one_letter_code
_entity_poly.pdbx_strand_id
1 'polypeptide(L)'
;MVGFELLLLSSLFSALSSILFLLSRKKLNFAEFAEISLYTSLSLCFAAMLLLLHYLLTDNFSVYYVYAYSQREMGFEYKIGALWAGEEGSLLLWTFFSLLVASIFANRGRKDTKKVKALAILTAICTFLLVMNLFSDAFVVLPQKYNNGLGMNPLLRTPEMIIHPPLVFFGYALVACIFAAHLAGIEDRNLARTAWAFLTAGIVLGGWWAYRTLGWGGFWGWDPVENASLLPWLSLTAYLHARKGKELFAYLSMVFVAFTAFVTRSGILSSVHSFGEDPTGWAYLFLILATALPIARNWELGDRCYTSLIFGSMMVVVLLGTVANLFRSVERSYYLITFTPIFFSAALFALCSLRNSKRRLIHIGVVLLFVGSTSVWFFEQKQTVILNPSGEAGGIEFNLTDVISSWTPEKTIVRARILSPLGTIEPEIHVYPQSTVSRVFIISTPVMDYYFAMKRAGSDFAEIEFYKVPLIAFVWLGSALLILGLVSHRFRPGN
;
A
#
# COMPACT_ATOMS: atom_id res chain seq x y z
N MET A 1 -16.62 22.69 11.15
CA MET A 1 -15.48 23.39 11.76
C MET A 1 -14.79 22.55 12.85
N VAL A 2 -15.53 21.88 13.74
CA VAL A 2 -14.95 21.05 14.84
C VAL A 2 -13.84 20.09 14.38
N GLY A 3 -14.00 19.38 13.26
CA GLY A 3 -12.96 18.46 12.76
C GLY A 3 -11.64 19.15 12.42
N PHE A 4 -11.68 20.27 11.70
CA PHE A 4 -10.51 21.09 11.40
C PHE A 4 -9.85 21.63 12.68
N GLU A 5 -10.65 22.11 13.63
CA GLU A 5 -10.14 22.60 14.93
C GLU A 5 -9.42 21.52 15.73
N LEU A 6 -9.92 20.27 15.72
CA LEU A 6 -9.25 19.13 16.34
C LEU A 6 -7.89 18.85 15.69
N LEU A 7 -7.80 18.90 14.36
CA LEU A 7 -6.54 18.72 13.63
C LEU A 7 -5.56 19.86 13.87
N LEU A 8 -6.05 21.11 13.92
CA LEU A 8 -5.24 22.28 14.24
C LEU A 8 -4.65 22.16 15.66
N LEU A 9 -5.47 21.89 16.66
CA LEU A 9 -4.99 21.68 18.03
C LEU A 9 -4.02 20.50 18.12
N SER A 10 -4.32 19.38 17.43
CA SER A 10 -3.43 18.24 17.34
C SER A 10 -2.05 18.63 16.78
N SER A 11 -2.02 19.45 15.72
CA SER A 11 -0.78 19.96 15.11
C SER A 11 0.04 20.81 16.09
N LEU A 12 -0.61 21.67 16.87
CA LEU A 12 0.03 22.53 17.86
C LEU A 12 0.63 21.72 19.01
N PHE A 13 -0.09 20.73 19.51
CA PHE A 13 0.42 19.82 20.53
C PHE A 13 1.56 18.93 19.99
N SER A 14 1.47 18.44 18.75
CA SER A 14 2.59 17.68 18.15
C SER A 14 3.84 18.55 18.00
N ALA A 15 3.69 19.81 17.56
CA ALA A 15 4.79 20.76 17.44
C ALA A 15 5.42 21.08 18.80
N LEU A 16 4.58 21.33 19.81
CA LEU A 16 5.03 21.54 21.19
C LEU A 16 5.79 20.33 21.72
N SER A 17 5.26 19.12 21.54
CA SER A 17 5.92 17.87 21.91
C SER A 17 7.30 17.76 21.26
N SER A 18 7.41 18.05 19.97
CA SER A 18 8.66 18.04 19.22
C SER A 18 9.69 19.03 19.78
N ILE A 19 9.27 20.24 20.13
CA ILE A 19 10.14 21.26 20.74
C ILE A 19 10.60 20.80 22.13
N LEU A 20 9.70 20.29 22.96
CA LEU A 20 10.01 19.85 24.33
C LEU A 20 10.95 18.64 24.36
N PHE A 21 10.78 17.66 23.46
CA PHE A 21 11.75 16.56 23.29
C PHE A 21 13.10 17.08 22.79
N LEU A 22 13.11 18.04 21.86
CA LEU A 22 14.33 18.64 21.35
C LEU A 22 15.11 19.40 22.45
N LEU A 23 14.41 20.09 23.35
CA LEU A 23 15.00 20.74 24.54
C LEU A 23 15.48 19.71 25.57
N SER A 24 14.82 18.55 25.65
CA SER A 24 15.16 17.46 26.57
C SER A 24 16.29 16.54 26.08
N ARG A 25 16.84 16.79 24.89
CA ARG A 25 17.82 15.90 24.23
C ARG A 25 19.14 15.69 24.99
N LYS A 26 19.48 16.62 25.89
CA LYS A 26 20.69 16.56 26.74
C LYS A 26 20.38 16.25 28.20
N LYS A 27 19.27 16.77 28.72
CA LYS A 27 18.79 16.60 30.10
C LYS A 27 17.28 16.37 30.03
N LEU A 28 16.76 15.35 30.71
CA LEU A 28 15.37 14.86 30.56
C LEU A 28 14.28 15.80 31.14
N ASN A 29 14.60 17.09 31.34
CA ASN A 29 13.82 18.02 32.15
C ASN A 29 12.38 18.24 31.67
N PHE A 30 12.12 18.16 30.36
CA PHE A 30 10.78 18.37 29.79
C PHE A 30 10.22 17.11 29.11
N ALA A 31 10.85 15.94 29.30
CA ALA A 31 10.47 14.72 28.59
C ALA A 31 9.05 14.27 28.96
N GLU A 32 8.63 14.44 30.21
CA GLU A 32 7.28 14.10 30.66
C GLU A 32 6.20 15.01 30.04
N PHE A 33 6.44 16.33 30.04
CA PHE A 33 5.54 17.28 29.38
C PHE A 33 5.47 17.05 27.86
N ALA A 34 6.60 16.68 27.24
CA ALA A 34 6.64 16.31 25.83
C ALA A 34 5.76 15.09 25.51
N GLU A 35 5.77 14.08 26.40
CA GLU A 35 4.92 12.89 26.26
C GLU A 35 3.43 13.21 26.46
N ILE A 36 3.08 14.00 27.48
CA ILE A 36 1.68 14.43 27.68
C ILE A 36 1.19 15.16 26.42
N SER A 37 2.01 16.07 25.89
CA SER A 37 1.70 16.81 24.66
C SER A 37 1.53 15.87 23.45
N LEU A 38 2.35 14.83 23.31
CA LEU A 38 2.20 13.79 22.29
C LEU A 38 0.90 13.00 22.45
N TYR A 39 0.55 12.57 23.66
CA TYR A 39 -0.68 11.81 23.93
C TYR A 39 -1.93 12.66 23.69
N THR A 40 -1.88 13.96 24.01
CA THR A 40 -2.95 14.91 23.68
C THR A 40 -3.12 15.03 22.17
N SER A 41 -2.02 15.18 21.41
CA SER A 41 -2.05 15.21 19.95
C SER A 41 -2.67 13.92 19.36
N LEU A 42 -2.24 12.75 19.84
CA LEU A 42 -2.83 11.46 19.45
C LEU A 42 -4.35 11.43 19.69
N SER A 43 -4.78 11.84 20.88
CA SER A 43 -6.19 11.81 21.28
C SER A 43 -7.05 12.74 20.41
N LEU A 44 -6.55 13.93 20.11
CA LEU A 44 -7.23 14.90 19.24
C LEU A 44 -7.31 14.40 17.78
N CYS A 45 -6.21 13.85 17.26
CA CYS A 45 -6.18 13.25 15.92
C CYS A 45 -7.15 12.06 15.81
N PHE A 46 -7.20 11.22 16.85
CA PHE A 46 -8.12 10.09 16.90
C PHE A 46 -9.58 10.55 16.98
N ALA A 47 -9.87 11.58 17.78
CA ALA A 47 -11.20 12.20 17.84
C ALA A 47 -11.63 12.76 16.47
N ALA A 48 -10.72 13.40 15.72
CA ALA A 48 -11.00 13.84 14.36
C ALA A 48 -11.33 12.66 13.44
N MET A 49 -10.54 11.58 13.47
CA MET A 49 -10.79 10.37 12.69
C MET A 49 -12.16 9.72 13.02
N LEU A 50 -12.52 9.65 14.31
CA LEU A 50 -13.83 9.16 14.74
C LEU A 50 -14.98 10.07 14.31
N LEU A 51 -14.76 11.39 14.29
CA LEU A 51 -15.75 12.35 13.80
C LEU A 51 -16.00 12.19 12.29
N LEU A 52 -14.94 12.02 11.50
CA LEU A 52 -15.08 11.76 10.06
C LEU A 52 -15.81 10.44 9.80
N LEU A 53 -15.46 9.39 10.54
CA LEU A 53 -16.18 8.12 10.48
C LEU A 53 -17.67 8.28 10.84
N HIS A 54 -17.98 9.03 11.90
CA HIS A 54 -19.35 9.32 12.29
C HIS A 54 -20.11 10.03 11.16
N TYR A 55 -19.50 11.01 10.47
CA TYR A 55 -20.13 11.68 9.34
C TYR A 55 -20.35 10.77 8.12
N LEU A 56 -19.41 9.85 7.84
CA LEU A 56 -19.58 8.83 6.79
C LEU A 56 -20.73 7.88 7.11
N LEU A 57 -20.81 7.39 8.36
CA LEU A 57 -21.85 6.44 8.78
C LEU A 57 -23.25 7.08 8.91
N THR A 58 -23.32 8.38 9.14
CA THR A 58 -24.59 9.13 9.26
C THR A 58 -24.98 9.88 7.98
N ASP A 59 -24.28 9.64 6.87
CA ASP A 59 -24.57 10.26 5.56
C ASP A 59 -24.61 11.79 5.61
N ASN A 60 -23.68 12.39 6.35
CA ASN A 60 -23.60 13.85 6.47
C ASN A 60 -22.93 14.47 5.23
N PHE A 61 -23.68 14.56 4.13
CA PHE A 61 -23.24 15.13 2.85
C PHE A 61 -23.07 16.66 2.87
N SER A 62 -23.09 17.30 4.04
CA SER A 62 -22.62 18.70 4.16
C SER A 62 -21.10 18.81 4.17
N VAL A 63 -20.38 17.71 4.41
CA VAL A 63 -18.93 17.64 4.34
C VAL A 63 -18.49 17.09 2.98
N TYR A 64 -17.57 17.78 2.30
CA TYR A 64 -17.12 17.44 0.95
C TYR A 64 -16.61 16.00 0.86
N TYR A 65 -15.74 15.58 1.78
CA TYR A 65 -15.19 14.23 1.79
C TYR A 65 -16.29 13.16 1.86
N VAL A 66 -17.32 13.37 2.69
CA VAL A 66 -18.45 12.44 2.82
C VAL A 66 -19.29 12.40 1.54
N TYR A 67 -19.54 13.56 0.94
CA TYR A 67 -20.21 13.67 -0.35
C TYR A 67 -19.42 12.97 -1.47
N ALA A 68 -18.10 13.10 -1.51
CA ALA A 68 -17.26 12.52 -2.55
C ALA A 68 -17.12 11.00 -2.43
N TYR A 69 -17.05 10.45 -1.21
CA TYR A 69 -16.69 9.04 -0.99
C TYR A 69 -17.80 8.16 -0.38
N SER A 70 -18.97 8.71 -0.05
CA SER A 70 -20.11 7.95 0.49
C SER A 70 -21.41 8.21 -0.27
N GLN A 71 -22.35 7.28 -0.15
CA GLN A 71 -23.73 7.40 -0.66
C GLN A 71 -24.66 6.60 0.25
N ARG A 72 -25.95 6.94 0.28
CA ARG A 72 -26.93 6.34 1.21
C ARG A 72 -27.03 4.82 1.04
N GLU A 73 -27.05 4.37 -0.21
CA GLU A 73 -27.26 2.98 -0.60
C GLU A 73 -25.99 2.11 -0.43
N MET A 74 -24.85 2.71 -0.08
CA MET A 74 -23.60 1.99 0.11
C MET A 74 -23.62 1.16 1.39
N GLY A 75 -23.15 -0.09 1.31
CA GLY A 75 -23.02 -0.99 2.46
C GLY A 75 -22.19 -0.38 3.60
N PHE A 76 -22.53 -0.75 4.84
CA PHE A 76 -21.90 -0.20 6.05
C PHE A 76 -20.38 -0.41 6.07
N GLU A 77 -19.92 -1.59 5.64
CA GLU A 77 -18.51 -1.96 5.53
C GLU A 77 -17.74 -1.02 4.58
N TYR A 78 -18.35 -0.61 3.48
CA TYR A 78 -17.74 0.30 2.52
C TYR A 78 -17.77 1.75 3.03
N LYS A 79 -18.73 2.13 3.88
CA LYS A 79 -18.71 3.42 4.59
C LYS A 79 -17.57 3.50 5.60
N ILE A 80 -17.20 2.38 6.22
CA ILE A 80 -15.96 2.29 7.03
C ILE A 80 -14.74 2.43 6.12
N GLY A 81 -14.68 1.66 5.02
CA GLY A 81 -13.57 1.74 4.05
C GLY A 81 -13.40 3.13 3.42
N ALA A 82 -14.49 3.90 3.29
CA ALA A 82 -14.48 5.27 2.79
C ALA A 82 -13.65 6.23 3.67
N LEU A 83 -13.42 5.90 4.95
CA LEU A 83 -12.61 6.71 5.86
C LEU A 83 -11.19 6.97 5.33
N TRP A 84 -10.67 6.09 4.47
CA TRP A 84 -9.35 6.23 3.85
C TRP A 84 -9.38 5.98 2.34
N ALA A 85 -10.53 6.20 1.70
CA ALA A 85 -10.68 6.08 0.24
C ALA A 85 -10.14 7.27 -0.55
N GLY A 86 -10.06 8.45 0.06
CA GLY A 86 -9.48 9.64 -0.52
C GLY A 86 -8.11 9.99 0.04
N GLU A 87 -7.54 11.06 -0.51
CA GLU A 87 -6.25 11.59 -0.07
C GLU A 87 -6.29 12.00 1.40
N GLU A 88 -7.29 12.79 1.77
CA GLU A 88 -7.42 13.42 3.09
C GLU A 88 -7.59 12.34 4.16
N GLY A 89 -8.47 11.37 3.92
CA GLY A 89 -8.71 10.26 4.83
C GLY A 89 -7.52 9.30 4.97
N SER A 90 -6.84 8.97 3.87
CA SER A 90 -5.65 8.11 3.91
C SER A 90 -4.47 8.80 4.60
N LEU A 91 -4.33 10.12 4.43
CA LEU A 91 -3.35 10.94 5.15
C LEU A 91 -3.67 11.01 6.65
N LEU A 92 -4.94 11.18 7.02
CA LEU A 92 -5.39 11.16 8.41
C LEU A 92 -5.07 9.81 9.08
N LEU A 93 -5.30 8.70 8.38
CA LEU A 93 -4.97 7.35 8.84
C LEU A 93 -3.45 7.20 9.06
N TRP A 94 -2.63 7.69 8.14
CA TRP A 94 -1.17 7.65 8.27
C TRP A 94 -0.67 8.48 9.45
N THR A 95 -1.21 9.67 9.64
CA THR A 95 -0.91 10.55 10.77
C THR A 95 -1.28 9.89 12.10
N PHE A 96 -2.49 9.31 12.19
CA PHE A 96 -2.94 8.58 13.37
C PHE A 96 -1.98 7.44 13.75
N PHE A 97 -1.61 6.58 12.80
CA PHE A 97 -0.67 5.50 13.08
C PHE A 97 0.73 6.00 13.44
N SER A 98 1.19 7.11 12.85
CA SER A 98 2.49 7.73 13.18
C SER A 98 2.50 8.24 14.63
N LEU A 99 1.45 8.94 15.06
CA LEU A 99 1.27 9.38 16.45
C LEU A 99 1.12 8.20 17.42
N LEU A 100 0.41 7.14 17.01
CA LEU A 100 0.21 5.94 17.82
C LEU A 100 1.55 5.22 18.04
N VAL A 101 2.33 5.00 16.98
CA VAL A 101 3.65 4.37 17.07
C VAL A 101 4.59 5.23 17.92
N ALA A 102 4.59 6.55 17.75
CA ALA A 102 5.37 7.46 18.59
C ALA A 102 5.01 7.34 20.08
N SER A 103 3.70 7.28 20.37
CA SER A 103 3.18 7.15 21.74
C SER A 103 3.54 5.80 22.37
N ILE A 104 3.42 4.71 21.60
CA ILE A 104 3.84 3.36 22.04
C ILE A 104 5.35 3.33 22.30
N PHE A 105 6.15 3.93 21.42
CA PHE A 105 7.59 4.03 21.58
C PHE A 105 7.93 4.83 22.84
N ALA A 106 7.29 5.99 23.06
CA ALA A 106 7.45 6.82 24.25
C ALA A 106 7.16 6.07 25.56
N ASN A 107 6.12 5.23 25.59
CA ASN A 107 5.72 4.50 26.78
C ASN A 107 6.56 3.24 27.08
N ARG A 108 7.29 2.69 26.09
CA ARG A 108 8.04 1.42 26.27
C ARG A 108 9.46 1.59 26.81
N GLY A 109 9.82 0.87 27.87
CA GLY A 109 11.20 0.81 28.37
C GLY A 109 11.69 2.12 29.01
N ARG A 110 12.98 2.17 29.36
CA ARG A 110 13.56 3.29 30.12
C ARG A 110 13.61 4.58 29.30
N LYS A 111 13.29 5.71 29.93
CA LYS A 111 13.50 7.05 29.37
C LYS A 111 14.97 7.44 29.50
N ASP A 112 15.64 7.60 28.37
CA ASP A 112 17.01 8.08 28.29
C ASP A 112 17.17 9.13 27.18
N THR A 113 18.36 9.73 27.09
CA THR A 113 18.63 10.82 26.14
C THR A 113 18.59 10.36 24.68
N LYS A 114 18.88 9.09 24.38
CA LYS A 114 18.76 8.54 23.02
C LYS A 114 17.28 8.44 22.65
N LYS A 115 16.45 7.89 23.54
CA LYS A 115 15.02 7.75 23.32
C LYS A 115 14.34 9.11 23.10
N VAL A 116 14.72 10.11 23.90
CA VAL A 116 14.22 11.49 23.72
C VAL A 116 14.67 12.10 22.39
N LYS A 117 15.90 11.85 21.94
CA LYS A 117 16.35 12.27 20.59
C LYS A 117 15.54 11.62 19.47
N ALA A 118 15.27 10.31 19.58
CA ALA A 118 14.43 9.59 18.63
C ALA A 118 13.00 10.16 18.62
N LEU A 119 12.41 10.40 19.80
CA LEU A 119 11.09 11.00 19.90
C LEU A 119 11.03 12.39 19.29
N ALA A 120 12.04 13.25 19.51
CA ALA A 120 12.09 14.58 18.88
C ALA A 120 12.02 14.51 17.34
N ILE A 121 12.71 13.54 16.73
CA ILE A 121 12.70 13.34 15.26
C ILE A 121 11.33 12.79 14.82
N LEU A 122 10.82 11.80 15.54
CA LEU A 122 9.55 11.14 15.20
C LEU A 122 8.37 12.10 15.31
N THR A 123 8.31 12.93 16.37
CA THR A 123 7.27 13.96 16.53
C THR A 123 7.40 15.09 15.51
N ALA A 124 8.61 15.38 15.01
CA ALA A 124 8.77 16.33 13.91
C ALA A 124 8.12 15.78 12.61
N ILE A 125 8.30 14.48 12.33
CA ILE A 125 7.61 13.81 11.21
C ILE A 125 6.09 13.83 11.43
N CYS A 126 5.60 13.49 12.63
CA CYS A 126 4.16 13.57 12.94
C CYS A 126 3.60 14.98 12.76
N THR A 127 4.36 16.00 13.16
CA THR A 127 3.99 17.42 13.00
C THR A 127 3.89 17.78 11.52
N PHE A 128 4.84 17.36 10.70
CA PHE A 128 4.76 17.54 9.24
C PHE A 128 3.49 16.92 8.66
N LEU A 129 3.17 15.67 9.02
CA LEU A 129 1.96 15.00 8.54
C LEU A 129 0.66 15.68 9.01
N LEU A 130 0.63 16.19 10.26
CA LEU A 130 -0.50 16.97 10.78
C LEU A 130 -0.66 18.30 10.03
N VAL A 131 0.43 18.99 9.71
CA VAL A 131 0.40 20.20 8.88
C VAL A 131 -0.15 19.87 7.49
N MET A 132 0.24 18.74 6.89
CA MET A 132 -0.34 18.29 5.62
C MET A 132 -1.86 18.04 5.73
N ASN A 133 -2.36 17.51 6.86
CA ASN A 133 -3.80 17.37 7.08
C ASN A 133 -4.55 18.71 7.13
N LEU A 134 -3.89 19.82 7.49
CA LEU A 134 -4.51 21.15 7.46
C LEU A 134 -4.63 21.70 6.03
N PHE A 135 -3.73 21.30 5.14
CA PHE A 135 -3.80 21.64 3.71
C PHE A 135 -4.77 20.73 2.96
N SER A 136 -4.80 19.45 3.28
CA SER A 136 -5.73 18.44 2.74
C SER A 136 -6.87 18.18 3.74
N ASP A 137 -7.71 19.20 3.99
CA ASP A 137 -8.75 19.16 5.03
C ASP A 137 -9.94 18.24 4.66
N ALA A 138 -10.10 17.14 5.39
CA ALA A 138 -11.23 16.22 5.22
C ALA A 138 -12.60 16.79 5.69
N PHE A 139 -12.62 17.96 6.34
CA PHE A 139 -13.81 18.54 6.96
C PHE A 139 -14.34 19.78 6.24
N VAL A 140 -13.91 20.02 4.99
CA VAL A 140 -14.42 21.11 4.15
C VAL A 140 -15.94 21.03 4.05
N VAL A 141 -16.62 22.10 4.47
CA VAL A 141 -18.08 22.20 4.46
C VAL A 141 -18.53 22.74 3.10
N LEU A 142 -19.48 22.03 2.48
CA LEU A 142 -20.09 22.44 1.23
C LEU A 142 -21.12 23.55 1.45
N PRO A 143 -21.19 24.54 0.54
CA PRO A 143 -22.16 25.63 0.64
C PRO A 143 -23.61 25.17 0.46
N GLN A 144 -23.80 24.06 -0.26
CA GLN A 144 -25.10 23.42 -0.48
C GLN A 144 -25.15 22.06 0.21
N LYS A 145 -26.29 21.74 0.83
CA LYS A 145 -26.56 20.42 1.38
C LYS A 145 -27.08 19.49 0.27
N TYR A 146 -26.36 18.41 0.01
CA TYR A 146 -26.78 17.37 -0.92
C TYR A 146 -27.62 16.30 -0.22
N ASN A 147 -28.58 15.72 -0.95
CA ASN A 147 -29.41 14.63 -0.42
C ASN A 147 -28.70 13.28 -0.51
N ASN A 148 -27.78 13.10 -1.46
CA ASN A 148 -26.95 11.91 -1.61
C ASN A 148 -25.53 12.32 -2.04
N GLY A 149 -24.56 11.42 -1.83
CA GLY A 149 -23.19 11.60 -2.31
C GLY A 149 -22.91 10.84 -3.61
N LEU A 150 -21.71 11.01 -4.14
CA LEU A 150 -21.23 10.34 -5.36
C LEU A 150 -20.91 8.85 -5.11
N GLY A 151 -20.59 8.51 -3.86
CA GLY A 151 -20.14 7.18 -3.46
C GLY A 151 -18.68 6.90 -3.86
N MET A 152 -18.02 6.02 -3.11
CA MET A 152 -16.65 5.65 -3.43
C MET A 152 -16.55 4.97 -4.80
N ASN A 153 -15.40 5.09 -5.46
CA ASN A 153 -15.11 4.38 -6.70
C ASN A 153 -15.51 2.89 -6.58
N PRO A 154 -16.33 2.34 -7.49
CA PRO A 154 -16.79 0.95 -7.40
C PRO A 154 -15.69 -0.11 -7.29
N LEU A 155 -14.50 0.13 -7.87
CA LEU A 155 -13.36 -0.78 -7.73
C LEU A 155 -12.87 -0.88 -6.28
N LEU A 156 -13.18 0.13 -5.45
CA LEU A 156 -12.83 0.16 -4.03
C LEU A 156 -13.85 -0.54 -3.14
N ARG A 157 -15.00 -0.97 -3.67
CA ARG A 157 -16.08 -1.62 -2.91
C ARG A 157 -15.78 -3.10 -2.71
N THR A 158 -14.72 -3.37 -1.97
CA THR A 158 -14.22 -4.72 -1.67
C THR A 158 -13.71 -4.80 -0.22
N PRO A 159 -13.72 -5.99 0.42
CA PRO A 159 -13.18 -6.15 1.77
C PRO A 159 -11.70 -5.76 1.91
N GLU A 160 -10.92 -5.95 0.85
CA GLU A 160 -9.50 -5.64 0.77
C GLU A 160 -9.22 -4.16 1.04
N MET A 161 -10.09 -3.27 0.55
CA MET A 161 -10.00 -1.82 0.79
C MET A 161 -10.04 -1.47 2.29
N ILE A 162 -10.73 -2.27 3.11
CA ILE A 162 -10.84 -2.00 4.55
C ILE A 162 -9.55 -2.37 5.28
N ILE A 163 -8.85 -3.40 4.80
CA ILE A 163 -7.75 -4.03 5.54
C ILE A 163 -6.38 -3.58 5.01
N HIS A 164 -6.24 -3.40 3.70
CA HIS A 164 -4.96 -3.11 3.06
C HIS A 164 -4.35 -1.75 3.49
N PRO A 165 -5.04 -0.61 3.39
CA PRO A 165 -4.45 0.68 3.74
C PRO A 165 -3.96 0.76 5.19
N PRO A 166 -4.71 0.27 6.21
CA PRO A 166 -4.20 0.24 7.58
C PRO A 166 -2.89 -0.53 7.76
N LEU A 167 -2.71 -1.67 7.06
CA LEU A 167 -1.46 -2.45 7.13
C LEU A 167 -0.27 -1.67 6.58
N VAL A 168 -0.45 -1.01 5.43
CA VAL A 168 0.61 -0.24 4.75
C VAL A 168 1.00 0.98 5.61
N PHE A 169 0.03 1.78 6.03
CA PHE A 169 0.30 3.00 6.80
C PHE A 169 0.85 2.73 8.20
N PHE A 170 0.44 1.63 8.84
CA PHE A 170 1.09 1.20 10.08
C PHE A 170 2.54 0.75 9.83
N GLY A 171 2.81 0.06 8.72
CA GLY A 171 4.17 -0.25 8.26
C GLY A 171 5.03 1.02 8.08
N TYR A 172 4.51 2.05 7.42
CA TYR A 172 5.18 3.34 7.24
C TYR A 172 5.48 4.05 8.56
N ALA A 173 4.52 4.06 9.49
CA ALA A 173 4.72 4.61 10.83
C ALA A 173 5.85 3.89 11.60
N LEU A 174 5.93 2.56 11.50
CA LEU A 174 7.00 1.78 12.12
C LEU A 174 8.37 2.07 11.46
N VAL A 175 8.41 2.25 10.14
CA VAL A 175 9.64 2.67 9.42
C VAL A 175 10.12 4.04 9.91
N ALA A 176 9.23 5.02 10.07
CA ALA A 176 9.59 6.32 10.63
C ALA A 176 10.19 6.21 12.04
N CYS A 177 9.66 5.31 12.86
CA CYS A 177 10.21 5.04 14.19
C CYS A 177 11.61 4.39 14.13
N ILE A 178 11.84 3.45 13.21
CA ILE A 178 13.16 2.82 13.00
C ILE A 178 14.19 3.86 12.57
N PHE A 179 13.82 4.74 11.63
CA PHE A 179 14.64 5.86 11.18
C PHE A 179 15.05 6.78 12.33
N ALA A 180 14.07 7.24 13.11
CA ALA A 180 14.29 8.12 14.24
C ALA A 180 15.15 7.46 15.35
N ALA A 181 14.89 6.19 15.65
CA ALA A 181 15.68 5.39 16.59
C ALA A 181 17.13 5.25 16.13
N HIS A 182 17.37 4.97 14.84
CA HIS A 182 18.72 4.84 14.30
C HIS A 182 19.52 6.13 14.37
N LEU A 183 18.91 7.27 14.04
CA LEU A 183 19.55 8.59 14.18
C LEU A 183 19.92 8.92 15.63
N ALA A 184 19.20 8.35 16.59
CA ALA A 184 19.51 8.48 18.00
C ALA A 184 20.50 7.43 18.54
N GLY A 185 20.96 6.50 17.69
CA GLY A 185 21.88 5.41 18.07
C GLY A 185 21.20 4.29 18.85
N ILE A 186 19.94 3.99 18.52
CA ILE A 186 19.16 2.84 19.02
C ILE A 186 18.93 1.87 17.85
N GLU A 187 19.37 0.63 17.99
CA GLU A 187 19.00 -0.45 17.07
C GLU A 187 17.86 -1.29 17.68
N ASP A 188 16.75 -1.43 16.97
CA ASP A 188 15.67 -2.36 17.34
C ASP A 188 15.32 -3.28 16.16
N ARG A 189 15.98 -4.45 16.12
CA ARG A 189 15.71 -5.47 15.10
C ARG A 189 14.30 -6.07 15.18
N ASN A 190 13.64 -6.04 16.34
CA ASN A 190 12.28 -6.57 16.48
C ASN A 190 11.25 -5.59 15.91
N LEU A 191 11.47 -4.29 16.12
CA LEU A 191 10.71 -3.25 15.45
C LEU A 191 10.85 -3.35 13.92
N ALA A 192 12.07 -3.51 13.42
CA ALA A 192 12.32 -3.72 11.98
C ALA A 192 11.61 -4.96 11.41
N ARG A 193 11.60 -6.08 12.13
CA ARG A 193 10.85 -7.28 11.71
C ARG A 193 9.34 -7.04 11.71
N THR A 194 8.84 -6.27 12.67
CA THR A 194 7.42 -5.93 12.76
C THR A 194 7.02 -5.02 11.58
N ALA A 195 7.79 -3.96 11.31
CA ALA A 195 7.57 -3.10 10.15
C ALA A 195 7.60 -3.90 8.84
N TRP A 196 8.59 -4.78 8.68
CA TRP A 196 8.72 -5.64 7.51
C TRP A 196 7.52 -6.58 7.35
N ALA A 197 6.98 -7.13 8.44
CA ALA A 197 5.80 -7.98 8.43
C ALA A 197 4.55 -7.22 7.95
N PHE A 198 4.31 -6.01 8.47
CA PHE A 198 3.19 -5.17 8.04
C PHE A 198 3.30 -4.73 6.59
N LEU A 199 4.49 -4.32 6.13
CA LEU A 199 4.73 -4.01 4.72
C LEU A 199 4.54 -5.24 3.82
N THR A 200 5.01 -6.42 4.24
CA THR A 200 4.78 -7.67 3.51
C THR A 200 3.29 -7.98 3.40
N ALA A 201 2.55 -7.91 4.51
CA ALA A 201 1.11 -8.15 4.51
C ALA A 201 0.36 -7.13 3.64
N GLY A 202 0.74 -5.85 3.71
CA GLY A 202 0.21 -4.79 2.86
C GLY A 202 0.43 -5.08 1.38
N ILE A 203 1.67 -5.34 0.96
CA ILE A 203 2.04 -5.64 -0.44
C ILE A 203 1.31 -6.89 -0.95
N VAL A 204 1.29 -7.98 -0.16
CA VAL A 204 0.61 -9.23 -0.53
C VAL A 204 -0.89 -9.01 -0.69
N LEU A 205 -1.53 -8.31 0.25
CA LEU A 205 -2.96 -8.05 0.19
C LEU A 205 -3.32 -7.09 -0.95
N GLY A 206 -2.47 -6.09 -1.23
CA GLY A 206 -2.63 -5.19 -2.38
C GLY A 206 -2.52 -5.96 -3.70
N GLY A 207 -1.52 -6.85 -3.82
CA GLY A 207 -1.39 -7.72 -4.99
C GLY A 207 -2.58 -8.67 -5.17
N TRP A 208 -3.10 -9.24 -4.06
CA TRP A 208 -4.33 -10.05 -4.08
C TRP A 208 -5.53 -9.25 -4.54
N TRP A 209 -5.66 -8.02 -4.06
CA TRP A 209 -6.74 -7.13 -4.42
C TRP A 209 -6.69 -6.76 -5.91
N ALA A 210 -5.53 -6.36 -6.42
CA ALA A 210 -5.33 -6.11 -7.84
C ALA A 210 -5.67 -7.33 -8.71
N TYR A 211 -5.24 -8.52 -8.28
CA TYR A 211 -5.54 -9.80 -8.93
C TYR A 211 -7.05 -10.07 -9.04
N ARG A 212 -7.84 -9.71 -8.02
CA ARG A 212 -9.30 -9.92 -8.00
C ARG A 212 -10.11 -8.84 -8.73
N THR A 213 -9.60 -7.60 -8.75
CA THR A 213 -10.41 -6.43 -9.11
C THR A 213 -10.03 -5.83 -10.46
N LEU A 214 -8.74 -5.77 -10.79
CA LEU A 214 -8.30 -4.99 -11.94
C LEU A 214 -8.37 -5.78 -13.26
N GLY A 215 -8.33 -7.12 -13.23
CA GLY A 215 -8.58 -7.94 -14.43
C GLY A 215 -7.52 -7.89 -15.53
N TRP A 216 -6.31 -7.40 -15.25
CA TRP A 216 -5.20 -7.29 -16.22
C TRP A 216 -4.45 -8.61 -16.46
N GLY A 217 -5.03 -9.75 -16.06
CA GLY A 217 -4.36 -11.07 -16.14
C GLY A 217 -3.06 -11.19 -15.34
N GLY A 218 -2.80 -10.27 -14.41
CA GLY A 218 -1.53 -10.22 -13.68
C GLY A 218 -1.66 -9.85 -12.22
N PHE A 219 -0.75 -10.40 -11.41
CA PHE A 219 -0.35 -9.85 -10.12
C PHE A 219 0.63 -8.72 -10.39
N TRP A 220 0.33 -7.51 -9.90
CA TRP A 220 1.22 -6.35 -9.91
C TRP A 220 1.48 -5.78 -11.32
N GLY A 221 0.83 -4.67 -11.65
CA GLY A 221 0.84 -4.06 -12.99
C GLY A 221 2.04 -3.16 -13.28
N TRP A 222 3.00 -3.09 -12.35
CA TRP A 222 4.07 -2.09 -12.30
C TRP A 222 3.57 -0.66 -12.32
N ASP A 223 2.41 -0.45 -11.71
CA ASP A 223 1.91 0.87 -11.40
C ASP A 223 2.95 1.65 -10.56
N PRO A 224 3.18 2.95 -10.82
CA PRO A 224 4.21 3.70 -10.11
C PRO A 224 4.11 3.68 -8.58
N VAL A 225 2.89 3.68 -8.03
CA VAL A 225 2.66 3.66 -6.58
C VAL A 225 2.95 2.26 -6.02
N GLU A 226 2.52 1.21 -6.72
CA GLU A 226 2.90 -0.17 -6.39
C GLU A 226 4.43 -0.29 -6.31
N ASN A 227 5.14 0.16 -7.33
CA ASN A 227 6.60 0.09 -7.40
C ASN A 227 7.29 0.87 -6.29
N ALA A 228 6.80 2.09 -6.01
CA ALA A 228 7.32 2.90 -4.94
C ALA A 228 7.16 2.21 -3.57
N SER A 229 6.04 1.52 -3.33
CA SER A 229 5.77 0.77 -2.10
C SER A 229 6.71 -0.44 -1.88
N LEU A 230 7.34 -0.97 -2.94
CA LEU A 230 8.31 -2.06 -2.85
C LEU A 230 9.69 -1.57 -2.33
N LEU A 231 10.06 -0.32 -2.59
CA LEU A 231 11.35 0.26 -2.17
C LEU A 231 11.57 0.31 -0.64
N PRO A 232 10.61 0.73 0.21
CA PRO A 232 10.77 0.65 1.66
C PRO A 232 10.85 -0.80 2.15
N TRP A 233 10.17 -1.75 1.48
CA TRP A 233 10.27 -3.17 1.80
C TRP A 233 11.64 -3.76 1.45
N LEU A 234 12.22 -3.42 0.29
CA LEU A 234 13.54 -3.87 -0.13
C LEU A 234 14.65 -3.31 0.76
N SER A 235 14.61 -2.01 1.06
CA SER A 235 15.57 -1.38 1.97
C SER A 235 15.48 -1.97 3.38
N LEU A 236 14.29 -2.25 3.90
CA LEU A 236 14.13 -2.91 5.20
C LEU A 236 14.57 -4.38 5.17
N THR A 237 14.40 -5.07 4.04
CA THR A 237 14.96 -6.41 3.84
C THR A 237 16.49 -6.35 3.89
N ALA A 238 17.11 -5.40 3.21
CA ALA A 238 18.55 -5.17 3.25
C ALA A 238 19.04 -4.86 4.68
N TYR A 239 18.32 -4.00 5.40
CA TYR A 239 18.57 -3.69 6.82
C TYR A 239 18.64 -4.94 7.70
N LEU A 240 17.68 -5.86 7.52
CA LEU A 240 17.61 -7.09 8.33
C LEU A 240 18.74 -8.07 8.02
N HIS A 241 19.29 -8.06 6.80
CA HIS A 241 20.38 -8.93 6.35
C HIS A 241 21.77 -8.32 6.54
N ALA A 242 21.88 -6.99 6.57
CA ALA A 242 23.14 -6.28 6.71
C ALA A 242 23.79 -6.56 8.08
N ARG A 243 25.10 -6.82 8.06
CA ARG A 243 25.93 -6.99 9.27
C ARG A 243 26.52 -5.66 9.74
N LYS A 244 27.04 -4.87 8.80
CA LYS A 244 27.55 -3.49 8.95
C LYS A 244 26.77 -2.57 8.00
N GLY A 245 26.82 -1.25 8.21
CA GLY A 245 26.18 -0.29 7.30
C GLY A 245 24.65 -0.36 7.29
N LYS A 246 24.03 -0.79 8.39
CA LYS A 246 22.56 -0.97 8.46
C LYS A 246 21.84 0.37 8.47
N GLU A 247 22.45 1.38 9.06
CA GLU A 247 21.95 2.74 9.17
C GLU A 247 21.58 3.32 7.81
N LEU A 248 22.37 3.06 6.76
CA LEU A 248 22.03 3.46 5.39
C LEU A 248 20.66 2.91 4.96
N PHE A 249 20.39 1.63 5.22
CA PHE A 249 19.14 1.00 4.85
C PHE A 249 17.96 1.46 5.72
N ALA A 250 18.19 1.78 7.00
CA ALA A 250 17.19 2.44 7.83
C ALA A 250 16.82 3.82 7.26
N TYR A 251 17.82 4.60 6.83
CA TYR A 251 17.59 5.92 6.22
C TYR A 251 16.89 5.82 4.87
N LEU A 252 17.37 4.94 3.98
CA LEU A 252 16.74 4.70 2.69
C LEU A 252 15.28 4.24 2.84
N SER A 253 14.97 3.41 3.84
CA SER A 253 13.60 2.96 4.05
C SER A 253 12.63 4.11 4.33
N MET A 254 13.04 5.12 5.12
CA MET A 254 12.22 6.30 5.36
C MET A 254 12.16 7.23 4.14
N VAL A 255 13.29 7.41 3.44
CA VAL A 255 13.32 8.18 2.18
C VAL A 255 12.35 7.57 1.17
N PHE A 256 12.28 6.25 1.07
CA PHE A 256 11.37 5.56 0.16
C PHE A 256 9.92 5.56 0.61
N VAL A 257 9.62 5.61 1.92
CA VAL A 257 8.27 5.92 2.41
C VAL A 257 7.85 7.32 1.96
N ALA A 258 8.72 8.32 2.15
CA ALA A 258 8.45 9.70 1.71
C ALA A 258 8.31 9.80 0.18
N PHE A 259 9.13 9.08 -0.57
CA PHE A 259 9.02 8.96 -2.04
C PHE A 259 7.70 8.33 -2.46
N THR A 260 7.25 7.27 -1.79
CA THR A 260 5.95 6.65 -2.07
C THR A 260 4.80 7.62 -1.82
N ALA A 261 4.85 8.36 -0.71
CA ALA A 261 3.86 9.39 -0.43
C ALA A 261 3.85 10.49 -1.50
N PHE A 262 5.03 10.95 -1.95
CA PHE A 262 5.17 11.92 -3.04
C PHE A 262 4.61 11.40 -4.37
N VAL A 263 4.94 10.18 -4.77
CA VAL A 263 4.41 9.56 -6.02
C VAL A 263 2.88 9.44 -5.98
N THR A 264 2.31 9.14 -4.81
CA THR A 264 0.86 8.94 -4.66
C THR A 264 0.07 10.26 -4.66
N ARG A 265 0.69 11.38 -4.23
CA ARG A 265 -0.03 12.64 -3.91
C ARG A 265 0.36 13.85 -4.76
N SER A 266 1.52 13.83 -5.44
CA SER A 266 1.99 15.02 -6.18
C SER A 266 1.38 15.18 -7.58
N GLY A 267 0.64 14.18 -8.06
CA GLY A 267 0.18 14.12 -9.45
C GLY A 267 1.29 13.95 -10.49
N ILE A 268 2.57 13.79 -10.07
CA ILE A 268 3.71 13.76 -10.99
C ILE A 268 3.71 12.52 -11.91
N LEU A 269 3.11 11.42 -11.46
CA LEU A 269 3.00 10.17 -12.20
C LEU A 269 1.53 9.75 -12.30
N SER A 270 1.11 9.36 -13.50
CA SER A 270 -0.19 8.72 -13.70
C SER A 270 -0.17 7.34 -13.06
N SER A 271 -1.12 7.09 -12.17
CA SER A 271 -1.26 5.85 -11.42
C SER A 271 -2.73 5.59 -11.13
N VAL A 272 -3.14 4.33 -11.07
CA VAL A 272 -4.50 3.97 -10.62
C VAL A 272 -4.69 4.21 -9.11
N HIS A 273 -3.60 4.43 -8.38
CA HIS A 273 -3.57 4.68 -6.94
C HIS A 273 -3.29 6.15 -6.59
N SER A 274 -3.07 7.04 -7.57
CA SER A 274 -2.83 8.45 -7.27
C SER A 274 -4.15 9.20 -7.03
N PHE A 275 -4.11 10.17 -6.12
CA PHE A 275 -5.31 10.92 -5.70
C PHE A 275 -5.61 12.16 -6.55
N GLY A 276 -4.85 12.39 -7.63
CA GLY A 276 -5.01 13.53 -8.54
C GLY A 276 -3.85 14.53 -8.49
N GLU A 277 -4.08 15.71 -9.04
CA GLU A 277 -3.09 16.80 -9.19
C GLU A 277 -3.27 17.88 -8.09
N ASP A 278 -3.04 17.53 -6.82
CA ASP A 278 -2.97 18.53 -5.75
C ASP A 278 -1.54 19.10 -5.63
N PRO A 279 -1.33 20.43 -5.80
CA PRO A 279 -0.04 21.07 -5.56
C PRO A 279 0.55 20.79 -4.17
N THR A 280 -0.27 20.51 -3.15
CA THR A 280 0.21 20.21 -1.79
C THR A 280 1.08 18.94 -1.75
N GLY A 281 0.87 18.01 -2.69
CA GLY A 281 1.68 16.80 -2.83
C GLY A 281 3.17 17.07 -3.08
N TRP A 282 3.54 18.26 -3.57
CA TRP A 282 4.94 18.65 -3.73
C TRP A 282 5.66 18.92 -2.41
N ALA A 283 4.92 19.20 -1.32
CA ALA A 283 5.50 19.36 0.01
C ALA A 283 6.19 18.08 0.51
N TYR A 284 5.82 16.89 0.01
CA TYR A 284 6.50 15.63 0.34
C TYR A 284 7.95 15.58 -0.17
N LEU A 285 8.33 16.43 -1.15
CA LEU A 285 9.73 16.60 -1.55
C LEU A 285 10.59 17.12 -0.38
N PHE A 286 10.04 18.00 0.46
CA PHE A 286 10.73 18.45 1.67
C PHE A 286 11.00 17.27 2.62
N LEU A 287 10.01 16.38 2.82
CA LEU A 287 10.19 15.20 3.66
C LEU A 287 11.26 14.25 3.09
N ILE A 288 11.30 14.06 1.77
CA ILE A 288 12.36 13.29 1.08
C ILE A 288 13.73 13.91 1.37
N LEU A 289 13.90 15.20 1.12
CA LEU A 289 15.19 15.89 1.29
C LEU A 289 15.64 15.90 2.76
N ALA A 290 14.72 16.16 3.68
CA ALA A 290 14.99 16.17 5.12
C ALA A 290 15.43 14.78 5.63
N THR A 291 14.79 13.72 5.17
CA THR A 291 15.11 12.34 5.56
C THR A 291 16.33 11.77 4.83
N ALA A 292 16.70 12.33 3.67
CA ALA A 292 17.92 11.99 2.94
C ALA A 292 19.18 12.68 3.50
N LEU A 293 19.05 13.78 4.24
CA LEU A 293 20.20 14.53 4.79
C LEU A 293 21.19 13.67 5.62
N PRO A 294 20.76 12.73 6.48
CA PRO A 294 21.69 11.86 7.20
C PRO A 294 22.50 10.94 6.29
N ILE A 295 21.94 10.53 5.15
CA ILE A 295 22.62 9.71 4.15
C ILE A 295 23.79 10.49 3.56
N ALA A 296 23.58 11.77 3.20
CA ALA A 296 24.62 12.63 2.66
C ALA A 296 25.75 12.92 3.66
N ARG A 297 25.45 12.95 4.98
CA ARG A 297 26.43 13.25 6.03
C ARG A 297 27.23 12.05 6.50
N ASN A 298 26.59 10.88 6.56
CA ASN A 298 27.17 9.66 7.11
C ASN A 298 27.30 8.58 6.03
N TRP A 299 27.65 8.98 4.80
CA TRP A 299 27.84 8.05 3.68
C TRP A 299 29.12 7.24 3.87
N GLU A 300 29.04 6.21 4.70
CA GLU A 300 29.99 5.12 4.68
C GLU A 300 29.31 3.97 3.93
N LEU A 301 29.78 3.67 2.73
CA LEU A 301 29.50 2.40 2.06
C LEU A 301 30.07 1.31 2.97
N GLY A 302 29.28 0.86 3.95
CA GLY A 302 29.66 -0.23 4.84
C GLY A 302 30.21 -1.37 3.99
N ASP A 303 31.40 -1.88 4.39
CA ASP A 303 32.20 -2.91 3.68
C ASP A 303 31.41 -3.62 2.59
N ARG A 304 31.88 -3.56 1.32
CA ARG A 304 31.29 -4.10 0.07
C ARG A 304 30.66 -5.51 0.24
N CYS A 305 29.56 -5.57 0.96
CA CYS A 305 28.90 -6.79 1.32
C CYS A 305 27.98 -7.09 0.14
N TYR A 306 27.98 -8.34 -0.31
CA TYR A 306 27.08 -8.80 -1.37
C TYR A 306 25.62 -8.37 -1.13
N THR A 307 25.19 -8.28 0.13
CA THR A 307 23.89 -7.72 0.53
C THR A 307 23.66 -6.30 -0.01
N SER A 308 24.61 -5.39 0.18
CA SER A 308 24.47 -3.99 -0.24
C SER A 308 24.45 -3.84 -1.76
N LEU A 309 25.24 -4.65 -2.47
CA LEU A 309 25.24 -4.65 -3.94
C LEU A 309 23.94 -5.22 -4.52
N ILE A 310 23.48 -6.37 -4.01
CA ILE A 310 22.25 -7.03 -4.49
C ILE A 310 21.05 -6.13 -4.22
N PHE A 311 20.79 -5.76 -2.96
CA PHE A 311 19.61 -4.94 -2.65
C PHE A 311 19.73 -3.52 -3.20
N GLY A 312 20.93 -2.94 -3.21
CA GLY A 312 21.20 -1.64 -3.83
C GLY A 312 20.83 -1.62 -5.31
N SER A 313 21.30 -2.60 -6.08
CA SER A 313 20.96 -2.74 -7.50
C SER A 313 19.46 -2.94 -7.72
N MET A 314 18.81 -3.77 -6.90
CA MET A 314 17.35 -3.97 -6.98
C MET A 314 16.59 -2.68 -6.75
N MET A 315 16.96 -1.90 -5.72
CA MET A 315 16.32 -0.61 -5.43
C MET A 315 16.52 0.41 -6.56
N VAL A 316 17.73 0.49 -7.13
CA VAL A 316 18.01 1.37 -8.28
C VAL A 316 17.13 1.00 -9.47
N VAL A 317 17.01 -0.29 -9.78
CA VAL A 317 16.23 -0.73 -10.94
C VAL A 317 14.74 -0.50 -10.72
N VAL A 318 14.21 -0.73 -9.52
CA VAL A 318 12.81 -0.39 -9.18
C VAL A 318 12.59 1.12 -9.29
N LEU A 319 13.50 1.94 -8.75
CA LEU A 319 13.40 3.40 -8.81
C LEU A 319 13.41 3.92 -10.26
N LEU A 320 14.33 3.40 -11.09
CA LEU A 320 14.37 3.74 -12.52
C LEU A 320 13.09 3.31 -13.23
N GLY A 321 12.56 2.12 -12.91
CA GLY A 321 11.28 1.64 -13.43
C GLY A 321 10.11 2.55 -13.06
N THR A 322 10.06 3.06 -11.83
CA THR A 322 9.05 4.02 -11.39
C THR A 322 9.17 5.36 -12.12
N VAL A 323 10.38 5.91 -12.19
CA VAL A 323 10.64 7.28 -12.70
C VAL A 323 10.67 7.32 -14.23
N ALA A 324 10.91 6.21 -14.92
CA ALA A 324 10.93 6.16 -16.38
C ALA A 324 9.65 6.70 -17.03
N ASN A 325 8.49 6.51 -16.40
CA ASN A 325 7.21 7.02 -16.85
C ASN A 325 7.11 8.56 -16.87
N LEU A 326 8.00 9.28 -16.17
CA LEU A 326 8.08 10.74 -16.26
C LEU A 326 8.57 11.22 -17.62
N PHE A 327 9.41 10.43 -18.29
CA PHE A 327 10.11 10.86 -19.49
C PHE A 327 9.51 10.27 -20.76
N ARG A 328 8.85 9.11 -20.66
CA ARG A 328 8.25 8.41 -21.80
C ARG A 328 7.20 7.42 -21.33
N SER A 329 6.24 7.10 -22.20
CA SER A 329 5.39 5.94 -22.00
C SER A 329 6.25 4.67 -22.06
N VAL A 330 6.07 3.80 -21.07
CA VAL A 330 6.87 2.60 -20.88
C VAL A 330 6.04 1.37 -21.23
N GLU A 331 6.43 0.65 -22.28
CA GLU A 331 5.79 -0.59 -22.66
C GLU A 331 6.15 -1.76 -21.73
N ARG A 332 5.32 -2.81 -21.75
CA ARG A 332 5.53 -4.08 -21.03
C ARG A 332 6.94 -4.65 -21.21
N SER A 333 7.51 -4.50 -22.41
CA SER A 333 8.86 -4.98 -22.77
C SER A 333 9.97 -4.34 -21.92
N TYR A 334 9.85 -3.06 -21.59
CA TYR A 334 10.82 -2.38 -20.73
C TYR A 334 10.79 -2.95 -19.32
N TYR A 335 9.59 -3.17 -18.78
CA TYR A 335 9.43 -3.75 -17.45
C TYR A 335 9.96 -5.19 -17.38
N LEU A 336 9.81 -5.98 -18.44
CA LEU A 336 10.48 -7.28 -18.53
C LEU A 336 12.01 -7.16 -18.40
N ILE A 337 12.62 -6.17 -19.06
CA ILE A 337 14.08 -5.94 -19.01
C ILE A 337 14.53 -5.49 -17.61
N THR A 338 13.78 -4.59 -16.96
CA THR A 338 14.15 -4.07 -15.65
C THR A 338 13.89 -5.08 -14.53
N PHE A 339 12.78 -5.82 -14.55
CA PHE A 339 12.38 -6.61 -13.40
C PHE A 339 12.84 -8.05 -13.40
N THR A 340 13.09 -8.65 -14.57
CA THR A 340 13.63 -10.01 -14.64
C THR A 340 14.93 -10.16 -13.83
N PRO A 341 15.91 -9.23 -13.93
CA PRO A 341 17.10 -9.27 -13.09
C PRO A 341 16.79 -9.18 -11.59
N ILE A 342 15.80 -8.37 -11.19
CA ILE A 342 15.40 -8.21 -9.78
C ILE A 342 14.80 -9.51 -9.26
N PHE A 343 13.83 -10.08 -9.97
CA PHE A 343 13.14 -11.31 -9.56
C PHE A 343 14.10 -12.48 -9.49
N PHE A 344 14.97 -12.62 -10.50
CA PHE A 344 16.02 -13.63 -10.51
C PHE A 344 17.00 -13.46 -9.35
N SER A 345 17.50 -12.23 -9.13
CA SER A 345 18.44 -11.93 -8.03
C SER A 345 17.82 -12.20 -6.66
N ALA A 346 16.55 -11.83 -6.46
CA ALA A 346 15.82 -12.09 -5.22
C ALA A 346 15.63 -13.59 -4.96
N ALA A 347 15.19 -14.34 -5.99
CA ALA A 347 15.01 -15.78 -5.90
C ALA A 347 16.34 -16.49 -5.64
N LEU A 348 17.41 -16.13 -6.35
CA LEU A 348 18.74 -16.71 -6.18
C LEU A 348 19.31 -16.40 -4.79
N PHE A 349 19.21 -15.16 -4.33
CA PHE A 349 19.62 -14.79 -2.97
C PHE A 349 18.86 -15.59 -1.91
N ALA A 350 17.55 -15.77 -2.11
CA ALA A 350 16.73 -16.56 -1.21
C ALA A 350 17.12 -18.05 -1.20
N LEU A 351 17.36 -18.65 -2.38
CA LEU A 351 17.85 -20.02 -2.53
C LEU A 351 19.19 -20.24 -1.80
N CYS A 352 20.16 -19.36 -2.03
CA CYS A 352 21.46 -19.41 -1.35
C CYS A 352 21.33 -19.31 0.17
N SER A 353 20.31 -18.59 0.64
CA SER A 353 20.04 -18.39 2.07
C SER A 353 19.31 -19.58 2.73
N LEU A 354 18.77 -20.53 1.96
CA LEU A 354 18.05 -21.70 2.51
C LEU A 354 18.94 -22.59 3.38
N ARG A 355 20.20 -22.79 2.97
CA ARG A 355 21.11 -23.73 3.63
C ARG A 355 21.40 -23.32 5.08
N ASN A 356 21.50 -22.01 5.34
CA ASN A 356 22.03 -21.45 6.59
C ASN A 356 21.02 -20.63 7.41
N SER A 357 19.77 -20.52 6.98
CA SER A 357 18.77 -19.67 7.65
C SER A 357 17.86 -20.48 8.57
N LYS A 358 17.71 -20.06 9.83
CA LYS A 358 16.62 -20.55 10.71
C LYS A 358 15.24 -20.20 10.13
N ARG A 359 15.16 -19.28 9.15
CA ARG A 359 13.94 -18.75 8.52
C ARG A 359 13.70 -19.35 7.12
N ARG A 360 13.89 -20.67 6.97
CA ARG A 360 13.75 -21.35 5.66
C ARG A 360 12.38 -21.10 5.01
N LEU A 361 11.30 -21.15 5.79
CA LEU A 361 9.94 -20.91 5.27
C LEU A 361 9.80 -19.55 4.57
N ILE A 362 10.37 -18.48 5.17
CA ILE A 362 10.35 -17.14 4.56
C ILE A 362 11.09 -17.16 3.22
N HIS A 363 12.27 -17.79 3.16
CA HIS A 363 13.07 -17.81 1.94
C HIS A 363 12.45 -18.69 0.85
N ILE A 364 11.86 -19.84 1.19
CA ILE A 364 11.07 -20.66 0.26
C ILE A 364 9.90 -19.84 -0.28
N GLY A 365 9.24 -19.07 0.59
CA GLY A 365 8.18 -18.14 0.22
C GLY A 365 8.63 -17.11 -0.81
N VAL A 366 9.78 -16.46 -0.60
CA VAL A 366 10.40 -15.52 -1.56
C VAL A 366 10.67 -16.20 -2.90
N VAL A 367 11.23 -17.42 -2.90
CA VAL A 367 11.52 -18.15 -4.15
C VAL A 367 10.25 -18.42 -4.93
N LEU A 368 9.22 -19.00 -4.31
CA LEU A 368 7.95 -19.29 -4.98
C LEU A 368 7.28 -18.02 -5.49
N LEU A 369 7.29 -16.96 -4.68
CA LEU A 369 6.73 -15.65 -5.05
C LEU A 369 7.36 -15.15 -6.36
N PHE A 370 8.70 -15.05 -6.41
CA PHE A 370 9.38 -14.50 -7.58
C PHE A 370 9.42 -15.44 -8.79
N VAL A 371 9.41 -16.76 -8.59
CA VAL A 371 9.23 -17.73 -9.69
C VAL A 371 7.84 -17.61 -10.30
N GLY A 372 6.80 -17.54 -9.46
CA GLY A 372 5.42 -17.33 -9.89
C GLY A 372 5.26 -16.01 -10.64
N SER A 373 5.77 -14.90 -10.08
CA SER A 373 5.73 -13.60 -10.74
C SER A 373 6.46 -13.62 -12.09
N THR A 374 7.65 -14.22 -12.16
CA THR A 374 8.39 -14.33 -13.43
C THR A 374 7.58 -15.13 -14.46
N SER A 375 6.96 -16.23 -14.05
CA SER A 375 6.13 -17.06 -14.92
C SER A 375 4.97 -16.29 -15.55
N VAL A 376 4.21 -15.53 -14.74
CA VAL A 376 3.13 -14.66 -15.24
C VAL A 376 3.66 -13.70 -16.31
N TRP A 377 4.77 -13.04 -16.03
CA TRP A 377 5.30 -12.00 -16.91
C TRP A 377 5.76 -12.53 -18.29
N PHE A 378 6.38 -13.71 -18.32
CA PHE A 378 6.92 -14.32 -19.54
C PHE A 378 5.91 -15.13 -20.36
N PHE A 379 4.93 -15.74 -19.69
CA PHE A 379 4.11 -16.78 -20.30
C PHE A 379 2.61 -16.51 -20.25
N GLU A 380 2.18 -15.36 -19.71
CA GLU A 380 0.79 -14.92 -19.79
C GLU A 380 0.37 -14.77 -21.26
N GLN A 381 -0.80 -15.32 -21.59
CA GLN A 381 -1.44 -15.13 -22.88
C GLN A 381 -2.72 -14.32 -22.69
N LYS A 382 -2.88 -13.27 -23.48
CA LYS A 382 -4.05 -12.39 -23.49
C LYS A 382 -4.70 -12.42 -24.87
N GLN A 383 -6.01 -12.66 -24.91
CA GLN A 383 -6.81 -12.62 -26.13
C GLN A 383 -8.16 -11.95 -25.85
N THR A 384 -8.69 -11.20 -26.81
CA THR A 384 -10.06 -10.68 -26.75
C THR A 384 -10.90 -11.48 -27.74
N VAL A 385 -12.02 -12.02 -27.29
CA VAL A 385 -12.93 -12.84 -28.08
C VAL A 385 -14.35 -12.27 -27.99
N ILE A 386 -15.06 -12.26 -29.12
CA ILE A 386 -16.48 -11.94 -29.19
C ILE A 386 -17.22 -13.25 -29.38
N LEU A 387 -18.08 -13.60 -28.42
CA LEU A 387 -18.91 -14.80 -28.47
C LEU A 387 -20.24 -14.45 -29.14
N ASN A 388 -20.56 -15.09 -30.27
CA ASN A 388 -21.87 -14.98 -30.93
C ASN A 388 -22.12 -16.19 -31.88
N PRO A 389 -22.76 -17.27 -31.41
CA PRO A 389 -22.91 -17.66 -30.00
C PRO A 389 -21.63 -18.28 -29.44
N SER A 390 -20.67 -18.65 -30.28
CA SER A 390 -19.42 -19.31 -29.88
C SER A 390 -18.20 -18.46 -30.20
N GLY A 391 -17.06 -18.84 -29.63
CA GLY A 391 -15.75 -18.29 -29.94
C GLY A 391 -14.65 -19.14 -29.31
N GLU A 392 -13.41 -18.94 -29.75
CA GLU A 392 -12.27 -19.69 -29.26
C GLU A 392 -11.22 -18.72 -28.72
N ALA A 393 -10.66 -19.03 -27.55
CA ALA A 393 -9.50 -18.32 -27.03
C ALA A 393 -8.52 -19.26 -26.34
N GLY A 394 -7.23 -19.13 -26.70
CA GLY A 394 -6.15 -19.97 -26.22
C GLY A 394 -6.34 -21.47 -26.48
N GLY A 395 -7.04 -21.88 -27.54
CA GLY A 395 -7.31 -23.30 -27.80
C GLY A 395 -8.43 -23.89 -26.95
N ILE A 396 -9.31 -23.05 -26.40
CA ILE A 396 -10.51 -23.45 -25.63
C ILE A 396 -11.73 -22.86 -26.33
N GLU A 397 -12.72 -23.70 -26.59
CA GLU A 397 -14.00 -23.28 -27.16
C GLU A 397 -14.96 -22.80 -26.06
N PHE A 398 -15.63 -21.70 -26.33
CA PHE A 398 -16.56 -21.02 -25.44
C PHE A 398 -17.90 -20.85 -26.14
N ASN A 399 -18.99 -21.22 -25.47
CA ASN A 399 -20.35 -21.09 -25.98
C ASN A 399 -21.16 -20.20 -25.04
N LEU A 400 -21.59 -19.04 -25.53
CA LEU A 400 -22.52 -18.15 -24.85
C LEU A 400 -23.91 -18.79 -24.84
N THR A 401 -24.47 -19.00 -23.64
CA THR A 401 -25.82 -19.54 -23.50
C THR A 401 -26.84 -18.46 -23.25
N ASP A 402 -26.55 -17.53 -22.33
CA ASP A 402 -27.47 -16.49 -21.91
C ASP A 402 -26.73 -15.21 -21.55
N VAL A 403 -27.37 -14.05 -21.74
CA VAL A 403 -26.99 -12.79 -21.13
C VAL A 403 -28.16 -12.28 -20.29
N ILE A 404 -27.96 -12.20 -18.97
CA ILE A 404 -28.99 -11.82 -18.01
C ILE A 404 -28.63 -10.44 -17.45
N SER A 405 -29.59 -9.51 -17.51
CA SER A 405 -29.51 -8.24 -16.80
C SER A 405 -30.34 -8.29 -15.52
N SER A 406 -29.77 -7.77 -14.44
CA SER A 406 -30.45 -7.56 -13.17
C SER A 406 -30.12 -6.16 -12.67
N TRP A 407 -30.92 -5.64 -11.75
CA TRP A 407 -30.78 -4.28 -11.24
C TRP A 407 -30.88 -4.27 -9.73
N THR A 408 -30.11 -3.39 -9.11
CA THR A 408 -30.20 -3.04 -7.69
C THR A 408 -30.42 -1.52 -7.59
N PRO A 409 -30.77 -0.98 -6.41
CA PRO A 409 -30.84 0.47 -6.22
C PRO A 409 -29.53 1.21 -6.54
N GLU A 410 -28.41 0.49 -6.51
CA GLU A 410 -27.07 1.06 -6.68
C GLU A 410 -26.55 0.96 -8.13
N LYS A 411 -26.90 -0.12 -8.85
CA LYS A 411 -26.26 -0.47 -10.13
C LYS A 411 -27.08 -1.46 -10.96
N THR A 412 -26.80 -1.50 -12.25
CA THR A 412 -27.24 -2.58 -13.14
C THR A 412 -26.13 -3.62 -13.28
N ILE A 413 -26.46 -4.90 -13.15
CA ILE A 413 -25.54 -6.02 -13.30
C ILE A 413 -25.91 -6.77 -14.57
N VAL A 414 -24.99 -6.80 -15.54
CA VAL A 414 -25.09 -7.62 -16.75
C VAL A 414 -24.19 -8.83 -16.55
N ARG A 415 -24.72 -10.05 -16.68
CA ARG A 415 -23.99 -11.31 -16.52
C ARG A 415 -24.12 -12.13 -17.79
N ALA A 416 -22.99 -12.58 -18.35
CA ALA A 416 -22.99 -13.56 -19.42
C ALA A 416 -22.78 -14.96 -18.84
N ARG A 417 -23.55 -15.95 -19.26
CA ARG A 417 -23.32 -17.37 -18.93
C ARG A 417 -22.68 -18.07 -20.12
N ILE A 418 -21.52 -18.66 -19.87
CA ILE A 418 -20.68 -19.25 -20.92
C ILE A 418 -20.31 -20.67 -20.51
N LEU A 419 -20.53 -21.62 -21.41
CA LEU A 419 -20.11 -23.00 -21.26
C LEU A 419 -18.76 -23.20 -21.93
N SER A 420 -17.89 -23.94 -21.23
CA SER A 420 -16.58 -24.33 -21.74
C SER A 420 -16.16 -25.68 -21.14
N PRO A 421 -15.13 -26.34 -21.69
CA PRO A 421 -14.50 -27.50 -21.05
C PRO A 421 -13.96 -27.24 -19.63
N LEU A 422 -13.75 -25.97 -19.25
CA LEU A 422 -13.30 -25.58 -17.90
C LEU A 422 -14.47 -25.50 -16.89
N GLY A 423 -15.72 -25.62 -17.35
CA GLY A 423 -16.93 -25.44 -16.56
C GLY A 423 -17.76 -24.24 -16.99
N THR A 424 -18.76 -23.91 -16.18
CA THR A 424 -19.66 -22.76 -16.39
C THR A 424 -18.98 -21.48 -15.88
N ILE A 425 -18.88 -20.49 -16.76
CA ILE A 425 -18.22 -19.20 -16.50
C ILE A 425 -19.29 -18.11 -16.51
N GLU A 426 -19.27 -17.26 -15.49
CA GLU A 426 -20.27 -16.20 -15.32
C GLU A 426 -19.62 -14.82 -15.04
N PRO A 427 -18.93 -14.20 -16.02
CA PRO A 427 -18.38 -12.86 -15.84
C PRO A 427 -19.50 -11.81 -15.78
N GLU A 428 -19.25 -10.71 -15.07
CA GLU A 428 -20.25 -9.65 -14.86
C GLU A 428 -19.70 -8.27 -15.24
N ILE A 429 -20.57 -7.40 -15.72
CA ILE A 429 -20.35 -5.96 -15.83
C ILE A 429 -21.32 -5.27 -14.87
N HIS A 430 -20.79 -4.40 -14.02
CA HIS A 430 -21.58 -3.59 -13.10
C HIS A 430 -21.58 -2.14 -13.60
N VAL A 431 -22.76 -1.66 -13.97
CA VAL A 431 -22.99 -0.30 -14.50
C VAL A 431 -23.53 0.56 -13.37
N TYR A 432 -22.70 1.49 -12.90
CA TYR A 432 -23.04 2.53 -11.94
C TYR A 432 -23.39 3.82 -12.68
N PRO A 433 -24.04 4.81 -12.04
CA PRO A 433 -24.40 6.07 -12.70
C PRO A 433 -23.24 6.83 -13.35
N GLN A 434 -22.03 6.73 -12.79
CA GLN A 434 -20.84 7.49 -13.22
C GLN A 434 -19.72 6.62 -13.79
N SER A 435 -19.82 5.29 -13.68
CA SER A 435 -18.75 4.38 -14.11
C SER A 435 -19.27 2.99 -14.41
N THR A 436 -18.54 2.25 -15.23
CA THR A 436 -18.82 0.84 -15.52
C THR A 436 -17.58 0.04 -15.17
N VAL A 437 -17.75 -1.02 -14.38
CA VAL A 437 -16.65 -1.87 -13.94
C VAL A 437 -16.92 -3.33 -14.29
N SER A 438 -15.91 -4.00 -14.81
CA SER A 438 -15.97 -5.44 -15.08
C SER A 438 -15.57 -6.19 -13.82
N ARG A 439 -16.39 -7.16 -13.43
CA ARG A 439 -16.05 -8.12 -12.37
C ARG A 439 -15.50 -9.38 -13.02
N VAL A 440 -14.25 -9.65 -12.72
CA VAL A 440 -13.51 -10.76 -13.32
C VAL A 440 -13.98 -12.10 -12.75
N PHE A 441 -14.28 -13.05 -13.62
CA PHE A 441 -14.44 -14.45 -13.23
C PHE A 441 -13.11 -15.17 -13.38
N ILE A 442 -12.68 -15.90 -12.35
CA ILE A 442 -11.37 -16.58 -12.34
C ILE A 442 -11.57 -18.05 -12.03
N ILE A 443 -11.02 -18.91 -12.88
CA ILE A 443 -10.88 -20.34 -12.62
C ILE A 443 -9.42 -20.60 -12.31
N SER A 444 -9.11 -20.98 -11.07
CA SER A 444 -7.74 -21.25 -10.62
C SER A 444 -7.46 -22.75 -10.55
N THR A 445 -6.29 -23.15 -11.05
CA THR A 445 -5.73 -24.49 -10.88
C THR A 445 -4.34 -24.37 -10.22
N PRO A 446 -3.71 -25.47 -9.76
CA PRO A 446 -2.38 -25.38 -9.16
C PRO A 446 -1.29 -24.82 -10.08
N VAL A 447 -1.48 -24.85 -11.40
CA VAL A 447 -0.47 -24.47 -12.40
C VAL A 447 -0.91 -23.34 -13.34
N MET A 448 -2.21 -23.10 -13.46
CA MET A 448 -2.79 -22.15 -14.42
C MET A 448 -4.02 -21.48 -13.83
N ASP A 449 -4.17 -20.18 -14.05
CA ASP A 449 -5.40 -19.44 -13.83
C ASP A 449 -5.96 -18.93 -15.17
N TYR A 450 -7.28 -18.98 -15.28
CA TYR A 450 -8.05 -18.53 -16.44
C TYR A 450 -8.93 -17.36 -16.02
N TYR A 451 -8.71 -16.20 -16.62
CA TYR A 451 -9.45 -14.99 -16.30
C TYR A 451 -10.40 -14.65 -17.43
N PHE A 452 -11.58 -14.21 -17.04
CA PHE A 452 -12.63 -13.78 -17.94
C PHE A 452 -13.13 -12.42 -17.47
N ALA A 453 -12.72 -11.37 -18.17
CA ALA A 453 -13.18 -10.00 -17.93
C ALA A 453 -14.10 -9.58 -19.08
N MET A 454 -15.37 -9.34 -18.80
CA MET A 454 -16.33 -8.94 -19.83
C MET A 454 -16.19 -7.44 -20.10
N LYS A 455 -15.98 -7.06 -21.36
CA LYS A 455 -15.85 -5.66 -21.80
C LYS A 455 -17.19 -5.05 -22.20
N ARG A 456 -18.02 -5.82 -22.90
CA ARG A 456 -19.38 -5.46 -23.30
C ARG A 456 -20.20 -6.70 -23.52
N ALA A 457 -21.51 -6.58 -23.36
CA ALA A 457 -22.47 -7.62 -23.74
C ALA A 457 -23.72 -6.98 -24.32
N GLY A 458 -24.27 -7.63 -25.34
CA GLY A 458 -25.61 -7.37 -25.89
C GLY A 458 -26.57 -8.50 -25.51
N SER A 459 -27.72 -8.57 -26.19
CA SER A 459 -28.66 -9.68 -25.97
C SER A 459 -28.09 -11.04 -26.40
N ASP A 460 -27.34 -11.05 -27.51
CA ASP A 460 -26.94 -12.28 -28.20
C ASP A 460 -25.41 -12.41 -28.33
N PHE A 461 -24.66 -11.48 -27.74
CA PHE A 461 -23.19 -11.50 -27.78
C PHE A 461 -22.55 -11.04 -26.48
N ALA A 462 -21.34 -11.53 -26.23
CA ALA A 462 -20.47 -11.05 -25.15
C ALA A 462 -19.03 -10.90 -25.65
N GLU A 463 -18.42 -9.73 -25.46
CA GLU A 463 -17.00 -9.52 -25.68
C GLU A 463 -16.24 -9.69 -24.37
N ILE A 464 -15.25 -10.58 -24.39
CA ILE A 464 -14.51 -11.01 -23.22
C ILE A 464 -13.02 -10.90 -23.49
N GLU A 465 -12.32 -10.35 -22.51
CA GLU A 465 -10.89 -10.44 -22.41
C GLU A 465 -10.52 -11.69 -21.61
N PHE A 466 -9.89 -12.63 -22.31
CA PHE A 466 -9.46 -13.91 -21.79
C PHE A 466 -7.96 -13.90 -21.51
N TYR A 467 -7.58 -14.39 -20.33
CA TYR A 467 -6.16 -14.54 -19.96
C TYR A 467 -5.86 -15.96 -19.49
N LYS A 468 -4.72 -16.49 -19.93
CA LYS A 468 -4.09 -17.70 -19.37
C LYS A 468 -2.85 -17.30 -18.61
N VAL A 469 -2.84 -17.57 -17.31
CA VAL A 469 -1.80 -17.08 -16.40
C VAL A 469 -1.13 -18.25 -15.67
N PRO A 470 0.13 -18.59 -15.99
CA PRO A 470 0.80 -19.72 -15.40
C PRO A 470 1.42 -19.41 -14.03
N LEU A 471 1.29 -20.37 -13.11
CA LEU A 471 1.93 -20.40 -11.79
C LEU A 471 1.59 -19.24 -10.86
N ILE A 472 0.47 -18.54 -11.05
CA ILE A 472 0.02 -17.51 -10.10
C ILE A 472 -0.25 -18.11 -8.70
N ALA A 473 -0.63 -19.39 -8.62
CA ALA A 473 -0.72 -20.11 -7.35
C ALA A 473 0.59 -20.10 -6.55
N PHE A 474 1.76 -20.01 -7.21
CA PHE A 474 3.07 -19.93 -6.54
C PHE A 474 3.28 -18.56 -5.89
N VAL A 475 2.72 -17.50 -6.47
CA VAL A 475 2.69 -16.15 -5.86
C VAL A 475 1.93 -16.22 -4.54
N TRP A 476 0.75 -16.85 -4.53
CA TRP A 476 -0.08 -16.96 -3.33
C TRP A 476 0.49 -17.90 -2.29
N LEU A 477 0.98 -19.07 -2.71
CA LEU A 477 1.65 -20.01 -1.82
C LEU A 477 2.93 -19.39 -1.23
N GLY A 478 3.72 -18.73 -2.04
CA GLY A 478 4.94 -18.04 -1.60
C GLY A 478 4.64 -16.96 -0.57
N SER A 479 3.61 -16.15 -0.83
CA SER A 479 3.11 -15.13 0.09
C SER A 479 2.59 -15.71 1.40
N ALA A 480 1.84 -16.82 1.35
CA ALA A 480 1.38 -17.51 2.55
C ALA A 480 2.56 -18.04 3.39
N LEU A 481 3.58 -18.61 2.75
CA LEU A 481 4.79 -19.08 3.45
C LEU A 481 5.60 -17.95 4.08
N LEU A 482 5.63 -16.76 3.47
CA LEU A 482 6.23 -15.57 4.07
C LEU A 482 5.54 -15.20 5.39
N ILE A 483 4.21 -15.16 5.39
CA ILE A 483 3.40 -14.82 6.57
C ILE A 483 3.51 -15.91 7.64
N LEU A 484 3.39 -17.19 7.27
CA LEU A 484 3.57 -18.32 8.20
C LEU A 484 4.98 -18.37 8.80
N GLY A 485 6.00 -18.07 7.98
CA GLY A 485 7.39 -17.98 8.42
C GLY A 485 7.62 -16.86 9.43
N LEU A 486 6.89 -15.75 9.32
CA LEU A 486 6.91 -14.65 10.29
C LEU A 486 6.28 -15.03 11.62
N VAL A 487 5.09 -15.63 11.58
CA VAL A 487 4.33 -16.04 12.76
C VAL A 487 5.09 -17.13 13.54
N SER A 488 5.54 -18.18 12.85
CA SER A 488 6.24 -19.32 13.46
C SER A 488 7.55 -18.95 14.18
N HIS A 489 8.23 -17.88 13.76
CA HIS A 489 9.45 -17.40 14.44
C HIS A 489 9.17 -16.54 15.67
N ARG A 490 7.98 -15.93 15.78
CA ARG A 490 7.59 -15.13 16.95
C ARG A 490 7.16 -16.00 18.14
N PHE A 491 6.72 -17.23 17.88
CA PHE A 491 6.23 -18.19 18.88
C PHE A 491 7.27 -19.23 19.31
N ARG A 492 8.57 -19.02 19.07
CA ARG A 492 9.61 -19.85 19.70
C ARG A 492 10.00 -19.22 21.05
N PRO A 493 9.58 -19.80 22.20
CA PRO A 493 10.11 -19.38 23.48
C PRO A 493 11.60 -19.77 23.52
N GLY A 494 12.47 -18.80 23.84
CA GLY A 494 13.90 -19.01 24.03
C GLY A 494 14.77 -18.56 22.86
N ASN A 495 15.23 -17.31 22.90
CA ASN A 495 16.63 -16.89 22.68
C ASN A 495 16.82 -15.49 23.27
#